data_AF-A0A509MIM1-F1
#
_entry.id   AF-A0A509MIM1-F1
#
_cell.length_a   1.000
_cell.length_b   1.000
_cell.length_c   1.000
_cell.angle_alpha   90.00
_cell.angle_beta   90.00
_cell.angle_gamma   90.00
#
_symmetry.space_group_name_H-M   'P 1'
#
loop_
_entity.id
_entity.type
_entity.pdbx_description
1 polymer ?
#
loop_
_entity_poly.entity_id
_entity_poly.type
_entity_poly.pdbx_seq_one_letter_code
_entity_poly.pdbx_strand_id
1 'polypeptide(L)'
;MTPIDAARCRRRGGGPGSDALDRILNAGIDLARAERAGGSLDEAELMVLDCCDEIEIGGVRAIVAAEAGDPYPRHPQAPCGKDIKT
;
A
#
# COMPACT_ATOMS: atom_id res chain seq x y z
N MET A 1 20.23 7.45 -15.39
CA MET A 1 19.14 6.46 -15.30
C MET A 1 19.64 5.34 -14.41
N THR A 2 18.97 5.08 -13.29
CA THR A 2 19.44 4.10 -12.30
C THR A 2 19.04 2.67 -12.71
N PRO A 3 19.72 1.62 -12.20
CA PRO A 3 19.31 0.23 -12.42
C PRO A 3 17.85 -0.03 -12.01
N ILE A 4 17.34 0.71 -11.01
CA ILE A 4 15.96 0.67 -10.54
C ILE A 4 15.01 1.23 -11.60
N ASP A 5 15.35 2.34 -12.25
CA ASP A 5 14.56 2.90 -13.35
C ASP A 5 14.48 1.95 -14.55
N ALA A 6 15.59 1.28 -14.88
CA ALA A 6 15.64 0.29 -15.94
C ALA A 6 14.82 -0.97 -15.62
N ALA A 7 14.83 -1.44 -14.37
CA ALA A 7 13.98 -2.53 -13.90
C ALA A 7 12.49 -2.14 -13.95
N ARG A 8 12.16 -0.88 -13.61
CA ARG A 8 10.82 -0.31 -13.71
C ARG A 8 10.31 -0.29 -15.16
N CYS A 9 11.18 0.05 -16.11
CA CYS A 9 10.86 -0.02 -17.54
C CYS A 9 10.64 -1.45 -18.05
N ARG A 10 11.42 -2.44 -17.58
CA ARG A 10 11.23 -3.84 -18.00
C ARG A 10 9.94 -4.47 -17.48
N ARG A 11 9.43 -4.02 -16.33
CA ARG A 11 8.12 -4.48 -15.80
C ARG A 11 6.91 -3.83 -16.48
N ARG A 12 7.10 -2.79 -17.28
CA ARG A 12 6.04 -2.15 -18.08
C ARG A 12 5.83 -2.83 -19.44
N GLY A 13 6.54 -3.91 -19.74
CA GLY A 13 6.26 -4.80 -20.88
C GLY A 13 5.08 -5.72 -20.55
N GLY A 14 3.90 -5.14 -20.33
CA GLY A 14 2.73 -5.83 -19.83
C GLY A 14 1.69 -6.05 -20.92
N GLY A 15 1.34 -7.30 -21.21
CA GLY A 15 0.12 -7.59 -21.98
C GLY A 15 -1.14 -7.10 -21.23
N PRO A 16 -2.34 -7.21 -21.82
CA PRO A 16 -3.58 -6.64 -21.28
C PRO A 16 -3.91 -7.02 -19.81
N GLY A 17 -3.37 -8.13 -19.29
CA GLY A 17 -3.49 -8.52 -17.87
C GLY A 17 -2.60 -7.72 -16.91
N SER A 18 -1.46 -7.20 -17.37
CA SER A 18 -0.58 -6.32 -16.58
C SER A 18 -1.23 -4.95 -16.35
N ASP A 19 -1.94 -4.42 -17.35
CA ASP A 19 -2.66 -3.15 -17.23
C ASP A 19 -3.79 -3.24 -16.20
N ALA A 20 -4.48 -4.38 -16.14
CA ALA A 20 -5.54 -4.62 -15.17
C ALA A 20 -5.00 -4.74 -13.74
N LEU A 21 -3.93 -5.52 -13.55
CA LEU A 21 -3.26 -5.63 -12.24
C LEU A 21 -2.66 -4.30 -11.79
N ASP A 22 -2.04 -3.54 -12.69
CA ASP A 22 -1.52 -2.19 -12.38
C ASP A 22 -2.65 -1.24 -11.94
N ARG A 23 -3.81 -1.27 -12.61
CA ARG A 23 -4.96 -0.46 -12.19
C ARG A 23 -5.48 -0.87 -10.81
N ILE A 24 -5.57 -2.17 -10.54
CA ILE A 24 -6.01 -2.69 -9.25
C ILE A 24 -5.05 -2.25 -8.14
N LEU A 25 -3.74 -2.40 -8.35
CA LEU A 25 -2.75 -2.01 -7.35
C LEU A 25 -2.73 -0.49 -7.12
N ASN A 26 -2.89 0.32 -8.17
CA ASN A 26 -3.00 1.78 -8.00
C ASN A 26 -4.25 2.17 -7.20
N ALA A 27 -5.39 1.54 -7.46
CA ALA A 27 -6.60 1.76 -6.67
C ALA A 27 -6.41 1.36 -5.19
N GLY A 28 -5.72 0.23 -4.94
CA GLY A 28 -5.33 -0.18 -3.58
C GLY A 28 -4.42 0.83 -2.87
N ILE A 29 -3.46 1.43 -3.60
CA ILE A 29 -2.61 2.51 -3.05
C ILE A 29 -3.44 3.76 -2.71
N ASP A 30 -4.39 4.14 -3.56
CA ASP A 30 -5.24 5.31 -3.32
C ASP A 30 -6.14 5.10 -2.09
N LEU A 31 -6.70 3.89 -1.92
CA LEU A 31 -7.44 3.51 -0.71
C LEU A 31 -6.55 3.57 0.54
N ALA A 32 -5.30 3.06 0.48
CA ALA A 32 -4.37 3.07 1.60
C ALA A 32 -3.97 4.50 2.00
N ARG A 33 -3.88 5.42 1.03
CA ARG A 33 -3.70 6.86 1.31
C ARG A 33 -4.91 7.48 1.98
N ALA A 34 -6.12 7.15 1.51
CA ALA A 34 -7.36 7.62 2.12
C ALA A 34 -7.50 7.15 3.56
N GLU A 35 -7.25 5.86 3.83
CA GLU A 35 -7.23 5.28 5.17
C GLU A 35 -6.21 5.99 6.09
N ARG A 36 -4.97 6.18 5.62
CA ARG A 36 -3.92 6.85 6.39
C ARG A 36 -4.26 8.30 6.72
N ALA A 37 -4.90 9.01 5.80
CA ALA A 37 -5.39 10.37 6.00
C ALA A 37 -6.57 10.45 6.99
N GLY A 38 -7.08 9.30 7.47
CA GLY A 38 -8.24 9.22 8.35
C GLY A 38 -9.58 9.32 7.61
N GLY A 39 -9.59 9.06 6.30
CA GLY A 39 -10.81 8.95 5.51
C GLY A 39 -11.65 7.76 5.96
N SER A 40 -12.97 7.88 5.84
CA SER A 40 -13.88 6.76 6.08
C SER A 40 -13.82 5.81 4.89
N LEU A 41 -13.41 4.57 5.15
CA LEU A 41 -13.56 3.47 4.22
C LEU A 41 -14.73 2.60 4.66
N ASP A 42 -15.49 2.10 3.69
CA ASP A 42 -16.51 1.10 3.95
C ASP A 42 -15.90 -0.31 4.13
N GLU A 43 -16.72 -1.26 4.58
CA GLU A 43 -16.29 -2.64 4.83
C GLU A 43 -15.68 -3.29 3.57
N ALA A 44 -16.24 -3.01 2.39
CA ALA A 44 -15.76 -3.60 1.14
C ALA A 44 -14.40 -3.01 0.75
N GLU A 45 -14.21 -1.70 0.92
CA GLU A 45 -12.94 -1.01 0.69
C GLU A 45 -11.83 -1.50 1.63
N LEU A 46 -12.17 -1.76 2.91
CA LEU A 46 -11.25 -2.36 3.87
C LEU A 46 -10.86 -3.80 3.47
N MET A 47 -11.83 -4.62 3.06
CA MET A 47 -11.56 -5.98 2.58
C MET A 47 -10.67 -5.99 1.33
N VAL A 48 -10.84 -5.02 0.43
CA VAL A 48 -9.98 -4.87 -0.75
C VAL A 48 -8.55 -4.50 -0.33
N LEU A 49 -8.37 -3.60 0.64
CA LEU A 49 -7.07 -3.26 1.18
C LEU A 49 -6.37 -4.47 1.81
N ASP A 50 -7.11 -5.23 2.62
CA ASP A 50 -6.59 -6.44 3.25
C ASP A 50 -6.17 -7.47 2.19
N CYS A 51 -6.97 -7.66 1.14
CA CYS A 51 -6.59 -8.50 0.00
C CYS A 51 -5.31 -7.99 -0.70
N CYS A 52 -5.16 -6.68 -0.88
CA CYS A 52 -3.95 -6.11 -1.51
C CYS A 52 -2.69 -6.28 -0.65
N ASP A 53 -2.84 -6.27 0.67
CA ASP A 53 -1.75 -6.52 1.62
C ASP A 53 -1.42 -8.03 1.72
N GLU A 54 -2.43 -8.90 1.73
CA GLU A 54 -2.27 -10.37 1.86
C GLU A 54 -1.62 -11.03 0.65
N ILE A 55 -1.82 -10.50 -0.56
CA ILE A 55 -1.36 -11.17 -1.80
C ILE A 55 0.19 -11.15 -1.96
N GLU A 56 0.98 -10.64 -1.01
CA GLU A 56 2.46 -10.44 -1.10
C GLU A 56 2.95 -9.59 -2.30
N ILE A 57 2.05 -9.20 -3.22
CA ILE A 57 2.36 -8.44 -4.43
C ILE A 57 2.33 -6.92 -4.17
N GLY A 58 1.56 -6.46 -3.18
CA GLY A 58 1.29 -5.03 -2.98
C GLY A 58 1.88 -4.46 -1.71
N GLY A 59 1.55 -5.02 -0.54
CA GLY A 59 1.87 -4.40 0.75
C GLY A 59 1.52 -2.91 0.73
N VAL A 60 0.34 -2.56 0.19
CA VAL A 60 0.01 -1.19 -0.24
C VAL A 60 0.04 -0.22 0.94
N ARG A 61 -0.37 -0.66 2.14
CA ARG A 61 -0.24 0.14 3.37
C ARG A 61 1.22 0.36 3.76
N ALA A 62 2.09 -0.62 3.54
CA ALA A 62 3.52 -0.50 3.78
C ALA A 62 4.21 0.44 2.77
N ILE A 63 3.79 0.42 1.51
CA ILE A 63 4.25 1.38 0.51
C ILE A 63 3.88 2.81 0.93
N VAL A 64 2.61 3.05 1.27
CA VAL A 64 2.15 4.37 1.68
C VAL A 64 2.82 4.83 2.99
N ALA A 65 3.10 3.90 3.92
CA ALA A 65 3.89 4.22 5.11
C ALA A 65 5.31 4.65 4.77
N ALA A 66 6.01 3.91 3.91
CA ALA A 66 7.35 4.27 3.46
C ALA A 66 7.38 5.62 2.72
N GLU A 67 6.38 5.91 1.87
CA GLU A 67 6.23 7.22 1.20
C GLU A 67 6.09 8.38 2.21
N ALA A 68 5.44 8.13 3.35
CA ALA A 68 5.27 9.09 4.43
C ALA A 68 6.49 9.18 5.39
N GLY A 69 7.58 8.44 5.11
CA GLY A 69 8.75 8.38 5.98
C GLY A 69 8.52 7.58 7.27
N ASP A 70 7.52 6.71 7.29
CA ASP A 70 7.13 5.89 8.43
C ASP A 70 7.64 4.45 8.27
N PRO A 71 8.65 4.03 9.05
CA PRO A 71 9.26 2.71 8.92
C PRO A 71 8.39 1.58 9.50
N TYR A 72 7.28 1.91 10.18
CA TYR A 72 6.37 0.92 10.75
C TYR A 72 4.96 1.12 10.18
N PRO A 73 4.56 0.40 9.11
CA PRO A 73 3.15 0.34 8.73
C PRO A 73 2.37 -0.08 9.97
N ARG A 74 1.35 0.70 10.35
CA ARG A 74 0.62 0.47 11.61
C ARG A 74 0.18 -0.98 11.65
N HIS A 75 0.90 -1.79 12.42
CA HIS A 75 0.48 -3.14 12.72
C HIS A 75 -0.91 -3.01 13.36
N PRO A 76 -1.91 -3.84 13.03
CA PRO A 76 -3.23 -3.77 13.66
C PRO A 76 -3.21 -3.87 15.19
N GLN A 77 -2.09 -4.34 15.75
CA GLN A 77 -1.82 -4.47 17.18
C GLN A 77 -0.78 -3.48 17.71
N ALA A 78 -0.38 -2.46 16.93
CA ALA A 78 0.53 -1.44 17.39
C ALA A 78 -0.11 -0.74 18.61
N PRO A 79 0.53 -0.75 19.79
CA PRO A 79 -0.03 -0.10 20.95
C PRO A 79 -0.20 1.38 20.63
N CYS A 80 -1.45 1.86 20.73
CA CYS A 80 -1.73 3.28 20.63
C CYS A 80 -0.86 3.98 21.67
N GLY A 81 0.05 4.85 21.22
CA GLY A 81 1.14 5.43 22.02
C GLY A 81 0.70 6.38 23.15
N LYS A 82 -0.15 5.91 24.04
CA LYS A 82 -0.26 6.35 25.43
C LYS A 82 0.38 5.22 26.25
N ASP A 83 1.21 5.56 27.23
CA ASP A 83 1.94 4.66 28.13
C ASP A 83 3.44 4.48 27.85
N ILE A 84 4.11 5.47 27.25
CA ILE A 84 5.51 5.73 27.62
C ILE A 84 5.49 6.68 28.81
N LYS A 85 5.36 6.12 30.02
CA LYS A 85 5.65 6.87 31.26
C LYS A 85 7.16 7.10 31.33
N THR A 86 7.50 8.37 31.56
CA THR A 86 8.84 8.92 31.80
C THR A 86 9.47 8.33 33.04
#